data_AF-A0A534NJC4-F1
#
_entry.id   AF-A0A534NJC4-F1
#
_cell.length_a   1.000
_cell.length_b   1.000
_cell.length_c   1.000
_cell.angle_alpha   90.00
_cell.angle_beta   90.00
_cell.angle_gamma   90.00
#
_symmetry.space_group_name_H-M   'P 1'
#
loop_
_entity.id
_entity.type
_entity.pdbx_description
1 polymer ?
#
loop_
_entity_poly.entity_id
_entity_poly.type
_entity_poly.pdbx_seq_one_letter_code
_entity_poly.pdbx_strand_id
1 'polypeptide(L)' 'MSLQGKVCVVTGASRGIGLACAEALAAEGARLALCASGSVPSARADLSRRCDVADGEQVRR' A
#
# COMPACT_ATOMS: atom_id res chain seq x y z
N MET A 1 17.81 6.57 4.40
CA MET A 1 16.36 6.85 4.30
C MET A 1 16.10 7.89 3.24
N SER A 2 15.90 7.43 2.02
CA SER A 2 15.71 8.24 0.81
C SER A 2 14.24 8.68 0.61
N LEU A 3 13.29 8.01 1.27
CA LEU A 3 11.85 8.25 1.10
C LEU A 3 11.17 8.80 2.36
N GLN A 4 11.96 9.29 3.32
CA GLN A 4 11.45 9.80 4.59
C GLN A 4 10.34 10.83 4.39
N GLY A 5 9.15 10.53 4.91
CA GLY A 5 7.98 11.42 4.87
C GLY A 5 7.28 11.53 3.51
N LYS A 6 7.77 10.84 2.47
CA LYS A 6 7.06 10.73 1.18
C LYS A 6 5.89 9.77 1.30
N VAL A 7 4.81 10.04 0.59
CA VAL A 7 3.64 9.15 0.54
C VAL A 7 3.78 8.21 -0.65
N CYS A 8 3.68 6.91 -0.42
CA CYS A 8 3.66 5.90 -1.46
C CYS A 8 2.36 5.08 -1.39
N VAL A 9 1.67 4.99 -2.53
CA VAL A 9 0.49 4.14 -2.70
C VAL A 9 0.94 2.82 -3.33
N VAL A 10 0.61 1.69 -2.70
CA VAL A 10 0.96 0.37 -3.20
C VAL A 10 -0.32 -0.43 -3.44
N THR A 11 -0.60 -0.73 -4.70
CA THR A 11 -1.68 -1.66 -5.11
C THR A 11 -1.18 -3.10 -5.13
N GLY A 12 -2.07 -4.08 -4.95
CA GLY A 12 -1.68 -5.48 -4.88
C GLY A 12 -0.87 -5.82 -3.62
N ALA A 13 -0.97 -5.00 -2.57
CA ALA A 13 -0.17 -5.09 -1.35
C ALA A 13 -0.45 -6.33 -0.47
N SER A 14 -1.41 -7.18 -0.86
CA SER A 14 -1.78 -8.38 -0.09
C SER A 14 -0.68 -9.44 0.02
N ARG A 15 0.18 -9.57 -1.01
CA ARG A 15 1.21 -10.62 -1.11
C ARG A 15 2.21 -10.33 -2.24
N GLY A 16 3.26 -11.15 -2.32
CA GLY A 16 4.21 -11.14 -3.43
C GLY A 16 4.97 -9.82 -3.55
N ILE A 17 5.21 -9.38 -4.78
CA ILE A 17 6.03 -8.18 -5.05
C ILE A 17 5.41 -6.92 -4.43
N GLY A 18 4.08 -6.77 -4.44
CA GLY A 18 3.43 -5.61 -3.83
C GLY A 18 3.70 -5.51 -2.33
N LEU A 19 3.64 -6.62 -1.61
CA LEU A 19 3.99 -6.67 -0.19
C LEU A 19 5.47 -6.37 0.05
N ALA A 20 6.37 -7.01 -0.71
CA ALA A 20 7.80 -6.77 -0.59
C ALA A 20 8.19 -5.31 -0.88
N CYS A 21 7.55 -4.68 -1.87
CA CYS A 21 7.71 -3.25 -2.13
C CYS A 21 7.22 -2.40 -0.96
N ALA A 22 6.06 -2.70 -0.39
CA ALA A 22 5.56 -1.98 0.78
C ALA A 22 6.54 -2.05 1.96
N GLU A 23 7.11 -3.24 2.24
CA GLU A 23 8.10 -3.42 3.31
C GLU A 23 9.38 -2.61 3.05
N ALA A 24 9.90 -2.64 1.83
CA ALA A 24 11.09 -1.87 1.45
C ALA A 24 10.86 -0.35 1.52
N LEU A 25 9.70 0.13 1.07
CA LEU A 25 9.32 1.54 1.14
C LEU A 25 9.17 2.01 2.60
N ALA A 26 8.56 1.18 3.46
CA ALA A 26 8.47 1.45 4.89
C ALA A 26 9.86 1.56 5.54
N ALA A 27 10.78 0.65 5.19
CA ALA A 27 12.15 0.68 5.70
C ALA A 27 12.91 1.96 5.29
N GLU A 28 12.59 2.53 4.13
CA GLU A 28 13.12 3.81 3.67
C GLU A 28 12.47 5.06 4.31
N GLY A 29 11.50 4.86 5.21
CA GLY A 29 10.82 5.93 5.95
C GLY A 29 9.60 6.52 5.24
N ALA A 30 9.09 5.85 4.20
CA ALA A 30 7.89 6.30 3.49
C ALA A 30 6.64 6.11 4.34
N ARG A 31 5.67 7.00 4.13
CA ARG A 31 4.28 6.89 4.57
C ARG A 31 3.51 6.06 3.56
N LEU A 32 2.71 5.11 4.01
CA LEU A 32 2.15 4.08 3.13
C LEU A 32 0.63 4.07 3.10
N ALA A 33 0.08 4.03 1.88
CA ALA A 33 -1.29 3.65 1.60
C ALA A 33 -1.30 2.31 0.86
N LEU A 34 -1.76 1.24 1.52
CA LEU A 34 -1.79 -0.11 0.99
C LEU A 34 -3.19 -0.47 0.51
N CYS A 35 -3.28 -0.93 -0.74
CA CYS A 35 -4.52 -1.31 -1.39
C CYS A 35 -4.42 -2.72 -1.97
N ALA A 36 -5.42 -3.57 -1.74
CA ALA A 36 -5.55 -4.85 -2.44
C ALA A 36 -7.01 -5.33 -2.50
N SER A 37 -7.34 -6.20 -3.46
CA SER A 37 -8.68 -6.80 -3.57
C SER A 37 -8.93 -7.89 -2.51
N GLY A 38 -7.85 -8.46 -1.95
CA GLY A 38 -7.86 -9.44 -0.86
C GLY A 38 -7.64 -8.82 0.52
N SER A 39 -7.04 -9.57 1.44
CA SER A 39 -6.60 -9.05 2.74
C SER A 39 -5.51 -7.99 2.57
N VAL A 40 -5.55 -6.94 3.37
CA VAL A 40 -4.56 -5.85 3.34
C VAL A 40 -3.86 -5.79 4.68
N PRO A 41 -2.53 -5.94 4.73
CA PRO A 41 -1.77 -5.76 5.96
C PRO A 41 -1.94 -4.32 6.49
N SER A 42 -2.24 -4.18 7.77
CA SER A 42 -2.30 -2.86 8.44
C SER A 42 -0.98 -2.48 9.12
N ALA A 43 -0.12 -3.46 9.39
CA ALA A 43 1.18 -3.20 9.99
C ALA A 43 2.01 -2.32 9.04
N ARG A 44 2.50 -1.18 9.56
CA ARG A 44 3.35 -0.19 8.86
C ARG A 44 2.65 0.70 7.83
N ALA A 45 1.32 0.64 7.70
CA ALA A 45 0.57 1.52 6.80
C ALA A 45 -0.11 2.68 7.55
N ASP A 46 -0.03 3.89 7.00
CA ASP A 46 -0.88 5.01 7.42
C ASP A 46 -2.33 4.80 6.99
N LEU A 47 -2.53 4.11 5.85
CA LEU A 47 -3.83 3.76 5.30
C LEU A 47 -3.79 2.32 4.75
N SER A 48 -4.77 1.50 5.12
CA SER A 48 -4.96 0.16 4.59
C SER A 48 -6.41 0.04 4.11
N ARG A 49 -6.61 -0.31 2.84
CA ARG A 49 -7.95 -0.35 2.23
C ARG A 49 -8.11 -1.49 1.25
N ARG A 50 -9.20 -2.24 1.41
CA ARG A 50 -9.63 -3.18 0.37
C ARG A 50 -10.09 -2.38 -0.85
N CYS A 51 -9.48 -2.64 -2.00
CA CYS A 51 -9.78 -1.96 -3.25
C CYS A 51 -9.52 -2.91 -4.42
N ASP A 52 -10.57 -3.23 -5.16
CA ASP A 52 -10.47 -3.82 -6.48
C ASP A 52 -10.29 -2.70 -7.52
N VAL A 53 -9.11 -2.66 -8.15
CA VAL A 53 -8.78 -1.64 -9.16
C VAL A 53 -9.61 -1.77 -10.44
N ALA A 54 -10.27 -2.91 -10.67
CA ALA A 54 -11.22 -3.08 -11.76
C ALA A 54 -12.56 -2.36 -11.50
N ASP A 55 -12.86 -2.02 -10.26
CA ASP A 55 -14.06 -1.26 -9.87
C ASP A 55 -13.73 0.24 -9.76
N GLY A 56 -14.17 1.02 -10.75
CA GLY A 56 -13.91 2.45 -10.82
C GLY A 56 -14.50 3.28 -9.68
N GLU A 57 -15.55 2.82 -9.01
CA GLU A 57 -16.09 3.47 -7.81
C GLU A 57 -15.17 3.26 -6.61
N GLN A 58 -14.57 2.06 -6.48
CA GLN A 58 -13.64 1.77 -5.40
C GLN A 58 -12.36 2.61 -5.50
N VAL A 59 -11.87 2.86 -6.71
CA VAL A 59 -10.65 3.67 -6.93
C VAL A 59 -10.86 5.16 -6.58
N ARG A 60 -12.09 5.69 -6.72
CA ARG A 60 -12.41 7.11 -6.53
C ARG A 60 -12.68 7.51 -5.07
N ARG A 61 -12.72 6.55 -4.14
CA ARG A 61 -13.11 6.75 -2.73
C ARG A 61 -11.95 6.65 -1.75
#